data_AF-A0A550H1Z8-F1
#
_entry.id   AF-A0A550H1Z8-F1
#
_cell.length_a   1.000
_cell.length_b   1.000
_cell.length_c   1.000
_cell.angle_alpha   90.00
_cell.angle_beta   90.00
_cell.angle_gamma   90.00
#
_symmetry.space_group_name_H-M   'P 1'
#
loop_
_entity.id
_entity.type
_entity.pdbx_description
1 polymer ?
#
loop_
_entity_poly.entity_id
_entity_poly.type
_entity_poly.pdbx_seq_one_letter_code
_entity_poly.pdbx_strand_id
1 'polypeptide(L)'
;MIYALIGFLIMFGVLVGIGINQPRGTSIKTWCYGYLIIALVFDALVVVGLIYQEDTLIQLLLGLSAGSATGLAIHVAHHISEENEHEHDEEGKEKKFSMFGF
;
A
#
# COMPACT_ATOMS: atom_id res chain seq x y z
N MET A 1 8.73 -19.87 3.57
CA MET A 1 8.42 -19.13 2.33
C MET A 1 6.92 -18.90 2.11
N ILE A 2 6.05 -19.89 2.37
CA ILE A 2 4.59 -19.72 2.19
C ILE A 2 4.01 -18.54 2.98
N TYR A 3 4.50 -18.30 4.20
CA TYR A 3 4.07 -17.19 5.02
C TYR A 3 4.44 -15.82 4.44
N ALA A 4 5.58 -15.71 3.75
CA ALA A 4 5.93 -14.49 3.03
C ALA A 4 4.98 -14.24 1.85
N LEU A 5 4.58 -15.28 1.11
CA LEU A 5 3.59 -15.14 0.05
C LEU A 5 2.22 -14.71 0.62
N ILE A 6 1.80 -15.30 1.73
CA ILE A 6 0.55 -14.94 2.41
C ILE A 6 0.59 -13.48 2.86
N GLY A 7 1.67 -13.05 3.54
CA GLY A 7 1.86 -11.66 3.94
C GLY A 7 1.83 -10.70 2.76
N PHE A 8 2.50 -11.06 1.65
CA PHE A 8 2.48 -10.29 0.42
C PHE A 8 1.06 -10.11 -0.11
N LEU A 9 0.31 -11.19 -0.31
CA LEU A 9 -1.04 -11.14 -0.87
C LEU A 9 -2.01 -10.36 0.01
N ILE A 10 -1.88 -10.48 1.34
CA ILE A 10 -2.69 -9.69 2.29
C ILE A 10 -2.39 -8.20 2.12
N MET A 11 -1.12 -7.78 2.23
CA MET A 11 -0.81 -6.36 2.19
C MET A 11 -1.08 -5.75 0.81
N PHE A 12 -0.73 -6.49 -0.25
CA PHE A 12 -1.01 -6.08 -1.61
C PHE A 12 -2.52 -5.92 -1.85
N GLY A 13 -3.31 -6.93 -1.45
CA GLY A 13 -4.77 -6.88 -1.55
C GLY A 13 -5.40 -5.75 -0.74
N VAL A 14 -4.88 -5.47 0.46
CA VAL A 14 -5.31 -4.34 1.31
C VAL A 14 -5.03 -3.01 0.62
N LEU A 15 -3.83 -2.79 0.08
CA LEU A 15 -3.51 -1.54 -0.61
C LEU A 15 -4.32 -1.34 -1.90
N VAL A 16 -4.51 -2.41 -2.67
CA VAL A 16 -5.34 -2.39 -3.88
C VAL A 16 -6.82 -2.15 -3.55
N GLY A 17 -7.34 -2.76 -2.49
CA GLY A 17 -8.76 -2.64 -2.11
C GLY A 17 -9.11 -1.35 -1.36
N ILE A 18 -8.22 -0.88 -0.47
CA ILE A 18 -8.48 0.31 0.37
C ILE A 18 -8.00 1.60 -0.30
N GLY A 19 -6.95 1.55 -1.14
CA GLY A 19 -6.34 2.72 -1.76
C GLY A 19 -5.29 3.40 -0.86
N ILE A 20 -4.33 4.09 -1.50
CA ILE A 20 -3.08 4.56 -0.85
C ILE A 20 -3.14 6.01 -0.37
N ASN A 21 -4.15 6.81 -0.72
CA ASN A 21 -4.06 8.27 -0.50
C ASN A 21 -5.37 9.06 -0.26
N GLN A 22 -6.50 8.43 0.08
CA GLN A 22 -7.73 9.20 0.32
C GLN A 22 -8.30 8.95 1.72
N PRO A 23 -8.40 9.98 2.58
CA PRO A 23 -8.97 9.81 3.91
C PRO A 23 -10.48 9.55 3.78
N ARG A 24 -10.88 8.28 3.81
CA ARG A 24 -12.29 7.87 3.75
C ARG A 24 -12.98 8.22 5.07
N GLY A 25 -13.64 9.38 5.10
CA GLY A 25 -14.46 9.82 6.23
C GLY A 25 -13.69 10.26 7.48
N THR A 26 -12.38 10.53 7.38
CA THR A 26 -11.55 11.00 8.51
C THR A 26 -10.74 12.24 8.11
N SER A 27 -10.17 12.96 9.08
CA SER A 27 -9.26 14.08 8.76
C SER A 27 -7.91 13.55 8.30
N ILE A 28 -7.25 14.25 7.37
CA ILE A 28 -5.88 13.96 6.90
C ILE A 28 -4.89 13.78 8.07
N LYS A 29 -5.07 14.52 9.17
CA LYS A 29 -4.23 14.43 10.37
C LYS A 29 -4.41 13.08 11.07
N THR A 30 -5.66 12.66 11.30
CA THR A 30 -5.99 11.36 11.92
C THR A 30 -5.49 10.21 11.06
N TRP A 31 -5.63 10.34 9.75
CA TRP A 31 -5.18 9.36 8.78
C TRP A 31 -3.65 9.19 8.85
N CYS A 32 -2.90 10.29 8.81
CA CYS A 32 -1.44 10.29 8.95
C CYS A 32 -0.96 9.70 10.29
N TYR A 33 -1.58 10.09 11.42
CA TYR A 33 -1.26 9.49 12.72
C TYR A 33 -1.55 7.99 12.76
N GLY A 34 -2.59 7.53 12.08
CA GLY A 34 -2.90 6.11 11.93
C GLY A 34 -1.77 5.34 11.24
N TYR A 35 -1.31 5.83 10.08
CA TYR A 35 -0.17 5.22 9.37
C TYR A 35 1.11 5.26 10.18
N LEU A 36 1.38 6.36 10.89
CA LEU A 36 2.56 6.48 11.75
C LEU A 36 2.57 5.40 12.84
N ILE A 37 1.44 5.20 13.53
CA ILE A 37 1.33 4.18 14.57
C ILE A 37 1.51 2.77 13.98
N ILE A 38 0.89 2.49 12.84
CA ILE A 38 1.02 1.19 12.16
C ILE A 38 2.49 0.94 11.77
N ALA A 39 3.18 1.95 11.23
CA ALA A 39 4.60 1.86 10.88
C ALA A 39 5.46 1.54 12.11
N LEU A 40 5.27 2.26 13.23
CA LEU A 40 6.01 2.01 14.47
C LEU A 40 5.77 0.61 15.04
N VAL A 41 4.53 0.11 14.99
CA VAL A 41 4.20 -1.26 15.42
C VAL A 41 4.89 -2.27 14.52
N PHE A 42 4.88 -2.06 13.20
CA PHE A 42 5.54 -2.93 12.25
C PHE A 42 7.05 -3.00 12.51
N ASP A 43 7.71 -1.86 12.70
CA ASP A 43 9.13 -1.78 13.01
C ASP A 43 9.47 -2.52 14.32
N ALA A 44 8.65 -2.34 15.36
CA ALA A 44 8.82 -3.06 16.61
C ALA A 44 8.67 -4.58 16.44
N LEU A 45 7.69 -5.04 15.65
CA LEU A 45 7.51 -6.45 15.34
C LEU A 45 8.68 -7.04 14.54
N VAL A 46 9.27 -6.26 13.63
CA VAL A 46 10.49 -6.67 12.92
C VAL A 46 11.64 -6.86 13.90
N VAL A 47 11.86 -5.91 14.81
CA VAL A 47 12.91 -6.03 15.85
C VAL A 47 12.67 -7.26 16.73
N VAL A 48 11.44 -7.49 17.16
CA VAL A 48 11.07 -8.68 17.96
C VAL A 48 11.34 -9.97 17.17
N GLY A 49 10.87 -10.05 15.92
CA GLY A 49 11.12 -11.22 15.07
C GLY A 49 12.60 -11.53 14.90
N LEU A 50 13.42 -10.49 14.73
CA LEU A 50 14.87 -10.63 14.62
C LEU A 50 15.54 -11.01 15.95
N ILE A 51 15.11 -10.49 17.10
CA ILE A 51 15.70 -10.84 18.41
C ILE A 51 15.41 -12.30 18.76
N TYR A 52 14.16 -12.74 18.59
CA TYR A 52 13.73 -14.09 18.94
C TYR A 52 13.95 -15.11 17.82
N GLN A 53 14.44 -14.69 16.65
CA GLN A 53 14.67 -15.53 15.47
C GLN A 53 13.41 -16.32 15.08
N GLU A 54 12.26 -15.68 15.16
CA GLU A 54 10.96 -16.29 14.87
C GLU A 54 10.71 -16.32 13.36
N ASP A 55 11.10 -17.42 12.71
CA ASP A 55 11.05 -17.60 11.25
C ASP A 55 9.68 -17.28 10.64
N THR A 56 8.59 -17.66 11.30
CA THR A 56 7.23 -17.42 10.79
C THR A 56 6.90 -15.93 10.80
N LEU A 57 7.27 -15.23 11.88
CA LEU A 57 7.05 -13.79 12.01
C LEU A 57 7.91 -13.02 11.01
N ILE A 58 9.19 -13.38 10.89
CA ILE A 58 10.10 -12.76 9.91
C ILE A 58 9.55 -12.94 8.49
N GLN A 59 9.10 -14.15 8.13
CA GLN A 59 8.55 -14.40 6.80
C GLN A 59 7.27 -13.61 6.54
N LEU A 60 6.33 -13.57 7.51
CA LEU A 60 5.12 -12.76 7.36
C LEU A 60 5.44 -11.27 7.16
N LEU A 61 6.32 -10.71 7.99
CA LEU A 61 6.73 -9.30 7.91
C LEU A 61 7.44 -9.00 6.59
N LEU A 62 8.32 -9.88 6.13
CA LEU A 62 8.97 -9.76 4.81
C LEU A 62 7.94 -9.72 3.69
N GLY A 63 6.93 -10.60 3.75
CA GLY A 63 5.81 -10.63 2.81
C GLY A 63 5.03 -9.32 2.80
N LEU A 64 4.57 -8.87 3.97
CA LEU A 64 3.84 -7.63 4.14
C LEU A 64 4.62 -6.44 3.56
N SER A 65 5.93 -6.36 3.83
CA SER A 65 6.82 -5.33 3.29
C SER A 65 6.94 -5.39 1.75
N ALA A 66 7.09 -6.58 1.17
CA ALA A 66 7.11 -6.73 -0.28
C ALA A 66 5.78 -6.32 -0.93
N GLY A 67 4.64 -6.66 -0.29
CA GLY A 67 3.31 -6.29 -0.76
C GLY A 67 3.07 -4.79 -0.68
N SER A 68 3.55 -4.14 0.39
CA SER A 68 3.43 -2.68 0.53
C SER A 68 4.27 -1.93 -0.50
N ALA A 69 5.54 -2.34 -0.69
CA ALA A 69 6.43 -1.75 -1.68
C ALA A 69 5.86 -1.89 -3.11
N THR A 70 5.31 -3.06 -3.44
CA THR A 70 4.70 -3.31 -4.76
C THR A 70 3.43 -2.47 -4.95
N GLY A 71 2.55 -2.42 -3.95
CA GLY A 71 1.33 -1.61 -4.00
C GLY A 71 1.64 -0.12 -4.18
N LEU A 72 2.64 0.39 -3.45
CA LEU A 72 3.11 1.78 -3.59
C LEU A 72 3.69 2.04 -4.98
N ALA A 73 4.52 1.14 -5.52
CA ALA A 73 5.10 1.28 -6.85
C ALA A 73 4.02 1.34 -7.94
N ILE A 74 3.00 0.48 -7.86
CA ILE A 74 1.87 0.49 -8.79
C ILE A 74 1.07 1.79 -8.66
N HIS A 75 0.82 2.26 -7.43
CA HIS A 75 0.10 3.51 -7.22
C HIS A 75 0.83 4.72 -7.80
N VAL A 76 2.15 4.80 -7.61
CA VAL A 76 2.98 5.85 -8.19
C VAL A 76 2.98 5.76 -9.72
N ALA A 77 3.12 4.56 -10.29
CA ALA A 77 3.08 4.36 -11.74
C ALA A 77 1.73 4.77 -12.35
N HIS A 78 0.62 4.49 -11.65
CA HIS A 78 -0.71 4.93 -12.06
C HIS A 78 -0.85 6.45 -12.00
N HIS A 79 -0.43 7.08 -10.91
CA HIS A 79 -0.47 8.53 -10.76
C HIS A 79 0.33 9.24 -11.85
N ILE A 80 1.52 8.73 -12.21
CA ILE A 80 2.32 9.26 -13.32
C ILE A 80 1.57 9.11 -14.66
N SER A 81 0.90 7.97 -14.89
CA SER A 81 0.12 7.76 -16.11
C SER A 81 -1.06 8.74 -16.20
N GLU A 82 -1.80 8.95 -15.12
CA GLU A 82 -2.92 9.91 -15.07
C GLU A 82 -2.44 11.35 -15.29
N GLU A 83 -1.31 11.73 -14.70
CA GLU A 83 -0.72 13.06 -14.89
C GLU A 83 -0.31 13.29 -16.36
N ASN A 84 0.30 12.28 -17.01
CA ASN A 84 0.65 12.35 -18.43
C ASN A 84 -0.58 12.36 -19.37
N GLU A 85 -1.67 11.68 -19.01
CA GLU A 85 -2.91 11.70 -19.78
C GLU A 85 -3.62 13.07 -19.66
N HIS A 86 -3.62 13.68 -18.48
CA HIS A 86 -4.19 15.02 -18.27
C HIS A 86 -3.41 16.15 -18.98
N GLU A 87 -2.10 15.99 -19.22
CA GLU A 87 -1.33 16.92 -20.06
C GLU A 87 -1.64 16.76 -21.56
N HIS A 88 -2.18 15.61 -22.00
CA HIS A 88 -2.52 15.33 -23.38
C HIS A 88 -4.01 15.52 -23.73
N ASP A 89 -4.91 15.58 -22.73
CA ASP A 89 -6.37 15.61 -22.90
C ASP A 89 -7.03 17.01 -22.82
N GLU A 90 -6.29 18.09 -23.07
CA GLU A 90 -6.95 19.34 -23.52
C GLU A 90 -7.59 19.20 -24.93
N GLU A 91 -7.43 18.05 -25.60
CA GLU A 91 -8.09 17.71 -26.87
C GLU A 91 -8.90 16.39 -26.83
N GLY A 92 -9.88 16.28 -25.92
CA GLY A 92 -11.08 15.48 -26.23
C GLY A 92 -11.48 14.40 -25.23
N LYS A 93 -12.48 14.75 -24.41
CA LYS A 93 -13.42 13.88 -23.68
C LYS A 93 -13.46 12.40 -24.10
N GLU A 94 -12.96 11.52 -23.24
CA GLU A 94 -13.65 10.25 -22.91
C GLU A 94 -13.50 9.93 -21.42
N LYS A 95 -14.63 9.88 -20.71
CA LYS A 95 -14.71 9.33 -19.34
C LYS A 95 -14.45 7.83 -19.41
N LYS A 96 -13.21 7.39 -19.19
CA LYS A 96 -12.92 5.97 -18.96
C LYS A 96 -13.17 5.59 -17.51
N PHE A 97 -13.74 4.40 -17.38
CA PHE A 97 -14.31 3.78 -16.21
C PHE A 97 -13.25 3.57 -15.11
N SER A 98 -13.35 4.33 -14.02
CA SER A 98 -12.61 4.09 -12.78
C SER A 98 -13.13 2.80 -12.15
N MET A 99 -12.43 1.67 -12.41
CA MET A 99 -12.75 0.36 -11.84
C MET A 99 -12.19 0.16 -10.43
N PHE A 100 -11.43 1.13 -9.92
CA PHE A 100 -10.95 1.17 -8.54
C PHE A 100 -11.47 2.44 -7.91
N GLY A 101 -12.44 2.31 -7.00
CA GLY A 101 -13.15 3.44 -6.40
C GLY A 101 -12.21 4.48 -5.78
N PHE A 102 -11.95 5.53 -6.57
CA PHE A 102 -11.40 6.82 -6.23
C PHE A 102 -12.41 7.88 -6.70
#